data_AF-A0A2D7CPV5-F1
#
_entry.id   AF-A0A2D7CPV5-F1
#
_cell.length_a   1.000
_cell.length_b   1.000
_cell.length_c   1.000
_cell.angle_alpha   90.00
_cell.angle_beta   90.00
_cell.angle_gamma   90.00
#
_symmetry.space_group_name_H-M   'P 1'
#
loop_
_entity.id
_entity.type
_entity.pdbx_description
1 polymer ?
#
loop_
_entity_poly.entity_id
_entity_poly.type
_entity_poly.pdbx_seq_one_letter_code
_entity_poly.pdbx_strand_id
1 'polypeptide(L)'
;MSSIEVIGIALDLSGSMTSILSDVVEETIGLLDKFEPQSVIFCEFSTKFHCETMTLTEAKQKLKAVKAAGSTAMYDGVTTMLRELLPNATEGKNVLAIVVTDGLENASILFDRNDLIEAKTKLRDAAGANSIREICISETATQATTLLHSTPGLRPASSSTATRDRHAIRKAFRTMS
;
A
#
# COMPACT_ATOMS: atom_id res chain seq x y z
N MET A 1 14.31 -12.77 11.84
CA MET A 1 12.96 -12.29 11.51
C MET A 1 12.20 -13.47 10.94
N SER A 2 11.00 -13.75 11.42
CA SER A 2 10.08 -14.68 10.76
C SER A 2 9.85 -14.22 9.32
N SER A 3 9.80 -15.15 8.37
CA SER A 3 9.47 -14.85 6.98
C SER A 3 8.06 -14.28 6.91
N ILE A 4 7.84 -13.24 6.10
CA ILE A 4 6.50 -12.72 5.85
C ILE A 4 5.73 -13.75 5.03
N GLU A 5 4.60 -14.21 5.55
CA GLU A 5 3.79 -15.26 4.94
C GLU A 5 2.73 -14.68 4.01
N VAL A 6 2.15 -13.53 4.38
CA VAL A 6 1.11 -12.86 3.59
C VAL A 6 1.44 -11.37 3.43
N ILE A 7 1.40 -10.86 2.20
CA ILE A 7 1.57 -9.43 1.94
C ILE A 7 0.27 -8.84 1.40
N GLY A 8 -0.20 -7.75 2.02
CA GLY A 8 -1.22 -6.89 1.44
C GLY A 8 -0.57 -5.72 0.70
N ILE A 9 -1.00 -5.43 -0.52
CA ILE A 9 -0.57 -4.26 -1.29
C ILE A 9 -1.81 -3.47 -1.65
N ALA A 10 -1.91 -2.24 -1.16
CA ALA A 10 -2.86 -1.26 -1.64
C ALA A 10 -2.12 -0.26 -2.53
N LEU A 11 -2.40 -0.29 -3.84
CA LEU A 11 -1.74 0.53 -4.85
C LEU A 11 -2.71 1.55 -5.45
N ASP A 12 -2.37 2.82 -5.28
CA ASP A 12 -3.03 3.92 -5.97
C ASP A 12 -2.77 3.82 -7.48
N LEU A 13 -3.85 3.79 -8.25
CA LEU A 13 -3.87 3.82 -9.70
C LEU A 13 -4.64 5.04 -10.22
N SER A 14 -4.76 6.10 -9.43
CA SER A 14 -5.32 7.37 -9.89
C SER A 14 -4.52 7.96 -11.05
N GLY A 15 -5.12 8.90 -11.79
CA GLY A 15 -4.49 9.50 -12.97
C GLY A 15 -3.15 10.18 -12.69
N SER A 16 -2.93 10.70 -11.48
CA SER A 16 -1.67 11.30 -11.06
C SER A 16 -0.51 10.31 -11.10
N MET A 17 -0.75 9.02 -10.88
CA MET A 17 0.30 8.00 -10.88
C MET A 17 0.92 7.74 -12.26
N THR A 18 0.30 8.20 -13.36
CA THR A 18 0.68 7.85 -14.74
C THR A 18 2.18 7.95 -15.04
N SER A 19 2.85 9.02 -14.60
CA SER A 19 4.27 9.23 -14.90
C SER A 19 5.24 8.43 -14.03
N ILE A 20 4.78 7.87 -12.90
CA ILE A 20 5.62 7.14 -11.93
C ILE A 20 5.22 5.68 -11.74
N LEU A 21 4.07 5.26 -12.29
CA LEU A 21 3.49 3.95 -12.06
C LEU A 21 4.45 2.81 -12.45
N SER A 22 5.20 2.96 -13.54
CA SER A 22 6.17 1.94 -13.96
C SER A 22 7.30 1.73 -12.94
N ASP A 23 7.82 2.80 -12.34
CA ASP A 23 8.85 2.72 -11.30
C ASP A 23 8.27 2.12 -10.01
N VAL A 24 7.04 2.51 -9.64
CA VAL A 24 6.33 1.96 -8.48
C VAL A 24 6.09 0.47 -8.65
N VAL A 25 5.62 0.02 -9.82
CA VAL A 25 5.40 -1.40 -10.13
C VAL A 25 6.70 -2.20 -10.06
N GLU A 26 7.80 -1.67 -10.62
CA GLU A 26 9.12 -2.33 -10.58
C GLU A 26 9.57 -2.56 -9.13
N GLU A 27 9.48 -1.54 -8.28
CA GLU A 27 9.91 -1.62 -6.88
C GLU A 27 8.94 -2.47 -6.03
N THR A 28 7.63 -2.45 -6.29
CA THR A 28 6.66 -3.35 -5.65
C THR A 28 6.95 -4.81 -5.97
N ILE A 29 7.28 -5.13 -7.23
CA ILE A 29 7.70 -6.49 -7.62
C ILE A 29 9.00 -6.87 -6.90
N GLY A 30 9.97 -5.94 -6.81
CA GLY A 30 11.21 -6.17 -6.07
C GLY A 30 10.99 -6.49 -4.59
N LEU A 31 10.01 -5.87 -3.93
CA LEU A 31 9.62 -6.25 -2.56
C LEU A 31 9.02 -7.65 -2.49
N LEU A 32 8.15 -8.00 -3.44
CA LEU A 32 7.56 -9.33 -3.54
C LEU A 32 8.62 -10.41 -3.81
N ASP A 33 9.62 -10.13 -4.64
CA ASP A 33 10.79 -11.00 -4.86
C ASP A 33 11.64 -11.16 -3.60
N LYS A 34 11.77 -10.11 -2.78
CA LYS A 34 12.58 -10.15 -1.56
C LYS A 34 11.91 -10.99 -0.46
N PHE A 35 10.61 -10.80 -0.26
CA PHE A 35 9.89 -11.44 0.85
C PHE A 35 9.35 -12.83 0.50
N GLU A 36 9.15 -13.12 -0.78
CA GLU A 36 8.61 -14.40 -1.29
C GLU A 36 7.37 -14.89 -0.49
N PRO A 37 6.32 -14.05 -0.30
CA PRO A 37 5.17 -14.45 0.49
C PRO A 37 4.41 -15.60 -0.17
N GLN A 38 3.74 -16.41 0.67
CA GLN A 38 2.91 -17.52 0.21
C GLN A 38 1.65 -17.01 -0.51
N SER A 39 1.09 -15.89 -0.05
CA SER A 39 -0.05 -15.23 -0.69
C SER A 39 0.07 -13.71 -0.67
N VAL A 40 -0.58 -13.09 -1.65
CA VAL A 40 -0.64 -11.64 -1.81
C VAL A 40 -2.09 -11.21 -1.90
N ILE A 41 -2.50 -10.27 -1.06
CA ILE A 41 -3.76 -9.53 -1.20
C ILE A 41 -3.44 -8.26 -1.98
N PHE A 42 -3.83 -8.20 -3.25
CA PHE A 42 -3.59 -7.04 -4.09
C PHE A 42 -4.88 -6.23 -4.25
N CYS A 43 -4.84 -5.00 -3.76
CA CYS A 43 -5.90 -4.02 -3.84
C CYS A 43 -5.46 -2.84 -4.70
N GLU A 44 -6.04 -2.73 -5.88
CA GLU A 44 -5.90 -1.54 -6.71
C GLU A 44 -7.02 -0.55 -6.37
N PHE A 45 -6.69 0.74 -6.29
CA PHE A 45 -7.70 1.77 -6.07
C PHE A 45 -7.47 3.00 -6.94
N SER A 46 -8.56 3.48 -7.52
CA SER A 46 -8.65 4.71 -8.32
C SER A 46 -10.01 5.35 -8.03
N THR A 47 -10.81 5.72 -9.03
CA THR A 47 -12.24 6.05 -8.84
C THR A 47 -13.04 4.87 -8.28
N LYS A 48 -12.59 3.64 -8.57
CA LYS A 48 -13.11 2.40 -8.00
C LYS A 48 -11.94 1.61 -7.40
N PHE A 49 -12.24 0.66 -6.54
CA PHE A 49 -11.26 -0.26 -6.01
C PHE A 49 -11.64 -1.70 -6.31
N HIS A 50 -10.64 -2.57 -6.31
CA HIS A 50 -10.81 -4.02 -6.41
C HIS A 50 -9.70 -4.71 -5.65
N CYS A 51 -10.08 -5.66 -4.79
CA CYS A 51 -9.19 -6.47 -3.97
C CYS A 51 -9.32 -7.94 -4.35
N GLU A 52 -8.18 -8.62 -4.42
CA GLU A 52 -8.13 -10.05 -4.72
C GLU A 52 -6.95 -10.69 -3.98
N THR A 53 -7.18 -11.87 -3.41
CA THR A 53 -6.12 -12.72 -2.85
C THR A 53 -5.62 -13.67 -3.93
N MET A 54 -4.30 -13.71 -4.15
CA MET A 54 -3.68 -14.49 -5.22
C MET A 54 -2.30 -15.01 -4.84
N THR A 55 -1.72 -15.86 -5.68
CA THR A 55 -0.34 -16.32 -5.55
C THR A 55 0.66 -15.20 -5.88
N LEU A 56 1.91 -15.37 -5.43
CA LEU A 56 3.01 -14.47 -5.77
C LEU A 56 3.16 -14.24 -7.29
N THR A 57 3.01 -15.30 -8.08
CA THR A 57 3.14 -15.24 -9.54
C THR A 57 2.01 -14.42 -10.17
N GLU A 58 0.76 -14.66 -9.75
CA GLU A 58 -0.41 -13.93 -10.22
C GLU A 58 -0.34 -12.45 -9.84
N ALA A 59 0.11 -12.13 -8.62
CA ALA A 59 0.31 -10.76 -8.17
C ALA A 59 1.31 -10.00 -9.05
N LYS A 60 2.45 -10.62 -9.38
CA LYS A 60 3.45 -10.03 -10.28
C LYS A 60 2.91 -9.83 -11.70
N GLN A 61 2.07 -10.74 -12.19
CA GLN A 61 1.42 -10.59 -13.49
C GLN A 61 0.40 -9.45 -13.48
N LYS A 62 -0.44 -9.37 -12.45
CA LYS A 62 -1.44 -8.32 -12.28
C LYS A 62 -0.78 -6.94 -12.16
N LEU A 63 0.27 -6.81 -11.34
CA LEU A 63 1.07 -5.58 -11.21
C LEU A 63 1.63 -5.09 -12.55
N LYS A 64 2.04 -5.97 -13.46
CA LYS A 64 2.54 -5.57 -14.79
C LYS A 64 1.44 -5.08 -15.74
N ALA A 65 0.17 -5.39 -15.44
CA ALA A 65 -0.96 -5.08 -16.30
C ALA A 65 -1.74 -3.82 -15.87
N VAL A 66 -1.46 -3.28 -14.67
CA VAL A 66 -2.18 -2.13 -14.12
C VAL A 66 -1.97 -0.86 -14.95
N LYS A 67 -2.97 0.04 -14.88
CA LYS A 67 -2.95 1.34 -15.56
C LYS A 67 -3.48 2.42 -14.64
N ALA A 68 -2.84 3.58 -14.68
CA ALA A 68 -3.29 4.76 -13.96
C ALA A 68 -4.45 5.44 -14.69
N ALA A 69 -5.54 5.74 -13.98
CA ALA A 69 -6.68 6.51 -14.45
C ALA A 69 -7.57 6.96 -13.28
N GLY A 70 -8.33 8.03 -13.48
CA GLY A 70 -9.39 8.42 -12.54
C GLY A 70 -8.89 9.09 -11.24
N SER A 71 -9.72 8.97 -10.21
CA SER A 71 -9.60 9.62 -8.90
C SER A 71 -8.94 8.71 -7.85
N THR A 72 -8.99 9.05 -6.56
CA THR A 72 -8.30 8.31 -5.48
C THR A 72 -9.29 7.87 -4.38
N ALA A 73 -9.73 6.61 -4.42
CA ALA A 73 -10.54 5.94 -3.39
C ALA A 73 -9.65 5.14 -2.41
N MET A 74 -8.75 5.86 -1.75
CA MET A 74 -7.81 5.34 -0.75
C MET A 74 -8.51 4.66 0.43
N TYR A 75 -9.54 5.28 1.02
CA TYR A 75 -10.21 4.70 2.19
C TYR A 75 -10.85 3.36 1.83
N ASP A 76 -11.46 3.26 0.66
CA ASP A 76 -12.08 2.03 0.18
C ASP A 76 -11.04 0.92 -0.07
N GLY A 77 -10.00 1.22 -0.86
CA GLY A 77 -8.98 0.24 -1.21
C GLY A 77 -8.13 -0.22 -0.03
N VAL A 78 -7.65 0.72 0.79
CA VAL A 78 -6.76 0.41 1.92
C VAL A 78 -7.54 -0.30 3.03
N THR A 79 -8.76 0.16 3.36
CA THR A 79 -9.55 -0.49 4.44
C THR A 79 -9.93 -1.91 4.06
N THR A 80 -10.33 -2.15 2.81
CA THR A 80 -10.63 -3.50 2.33
C THR A 80 -9.41 -4.42 2.44
N MET A 81 -8.25 -3.97 1.94
CA MET A 81 -6.99 -4.72 2.04
C MET A 81 -6.67 -5.10 3.49
N LEU A 82 -6.74 -4.14 4.41
CA LEU A 82 -6.43 -4.37 5.82
C LEU A 82 -7.42 -5.35 6.47
N ARG A 83 -8.71 -5.28 6.10
CA ARG A 83 -9.75 -6.20 6.59
C ARG A 83 -9.55 -7.63 6.05
N GLU A 84 -9.09 -7.80 4.83
CA GLU A 84 -8.71 -9.11 4.27
C GLU A 84 -7.42 -9.67 4.89
N LEU A 85 -6.48 -8.80 5.27
CA LEU A 85 -5.22 -9.20 5.89
C LEU A 85 -5.40 -9.59 7.38
N LEU A 86 -6.37 -8.99 8.08
CA LEU A 86 -6.58 -9.15 9.51
C LEU A 86 -6.81 -10.60 9.97
N PRO A 87 -7.65 -11.44 9.31
CA PRO A 87 -7.80 -12.85 9.68
C PRO A 87 -6.47 -13.61 9.72
N ASN A 88 -5.60 -13.39 8.72
CA ASN A 88 -4.27 -14.01 8.65
C ASN A 88 -3.40 -13.61 9.85
N ALA A 89 -3.42 -12.34 10.24
CA ALA A 89 -2.72 -11.87 11.44
C ALA A 89 -3.27 -12.52 12.71
N THR A 90 -4.60 -12.61 12.86
CA THR A 90 -5.22 -13.21 14.05
C THR A 90 -5.02 -14.71 14.15
N GLU A 91 -4.76 -15.39 13.03
CA GLU A 91 -4.34 -16.80 12.96
C GLU A 91 -2.85 -17.01 13.29
N GLY A 92 -2.12 -15.92 13.56
CA GLY A 92 -0.70 -15.97 13.93
C GLY A 92 0.27 -15.96 12.73
N LYS A 93 -0.22 -15.72 11.50
CA LYS A 93 0.66 -15.56 10.34
C LYS A 93 1.40 -14.23 10.41
N ASN A 94 2.64 -14.22 9.93
CA ASN A 94 3.43 -13.01 9.78
C ASN A 94 2.94 -12.24 8.55
N VAL A 95 2.33 -11.08 8.76
CA VAL A 95 1.76 -10.28 7.66
C VAL A 95 2.43 -8.91 7.51
N LEU A 96 2.43 -8.40 6.28
CA LEU A 96 2.88 -7.04 5.97
C LEU A 96 1.91 -6.36 5.01
N ALA A 97 1.35 -5.23 5.41
CA ALA A 97 0.58 -4.33 4.56
C ALA A 97 1.50 -3.25 3.98
N ILE A 98 1.41 -3.01 2.69
CA ILE A 98 2.11 -1.95 1.96
C ILE A 98 1.06 -1.08 1.28
N VAL A 99 1.09 0.22 1.57
CA VAL A 99 0.22 1.22 0.95
C VAL A 99 1.09 2.17 0.13
N VAL A 100 0.76 2.37 -1.14
CA VAL A 100 1.48 3.29 -2.02
C VAL A 100 0.49 4.26 -2.64
N THR A 101 0.75 5.56 -2.51
CA THR A 101 -0.13 6.62 -3.03
C THR A 101 0.64 7.90 -3.32
N ASP A 102 0.18 8.64 -4.33
CA ASP A 102 0.66 9.99 -4.63
C ASP A 102 -0.38 11.09 -4.41
N GLY A 103 -1.57 10.73 -3.93
CA GLY A 103 -2.74 11.60 -3.88
C GLY A 103 -3.51 11.50 -2.57
N LEU A 104 -4.29 12.54 -2.29
CA LEU A 104 -5.26 12.52 -1.20
C LEU A 104 -6.54 11.80 -1.64
N GLU A 105 -7.17 11.14 -0.67
CA GLU A 105 -8.53 10.62 -0.79
C GLU A 105 -9.52 11.65 -1.34
N ASN A 106 -10.31 11.28 -2.36
CA ASN A 106 -11.36 12.11 -2.93
C ASN A 106 -12.50 11.34 -3.65
N ALA A 107 -12.59 10.01 -3.54
CA ALA A 107 -13.53 9.20 -4.31
C ALA A 107 -14.14 7.99 -3.58
N SER A 108 -13.71 7.68 -2.36
CA SER A 108 -14.23 6.58 -1.54
C SER A 108 -15.70 6.79 -1.20
N ILE A 109 -16.44 5.68 -1.23
CA ILE A 109 -17.89 5.66 -0.99
C ILE A 109 -18.32 4.64 0.08
N LEU A 110 -17.48 3.65 0.40
CA LEU A 110 -17.82 2.58 1.34
C LEU A 110 -17.28 2.85 2.75
N PHE A 111 -16.07 3.39 2.84
CA PHE A 111 -15.37 3.60 4.10
C PHE A 111 -14.96 5.06 4.26
N ASP A 112 -14.93 5.49 5.52
CA ASP A 112 -14.50 6.83 5.88
C ASP A 112 -13.13 6.85 6.56
N ARG A 113 -12.73 8.04 7.02
CA ARG A 113 -11.48 8.27 7.73
C ARG A 113 -11.36 7.41 9.00
N ASN A 114 -12.45 7.23 9.74
CA ASN A 114 -12.46 6.50 11.00
C ASN A 114 -12.37 4.99 10.75
N ASP A 115 -13.05 4.48 9.73
CA ASP A 115 -12.93 3.07 9.30
C ASP A 115 -11.46 2.72 9.00
N LEU A 116 -10.75 3.58 8.27
CA LEU A 116 -9.34 3.38 7.94
C LEU A 116 -8.47 3.38 9.20
N ILE A 117 -8.71 4.31 10.14
CA ILE A 117 -7.98 4.37 11.41
C ILE A 117 -8.21 3.10 12.23
N GLU A 118 -9.46 2.65 12.31
CA GLU A 118 -9.84 1.44 13.04
C GLU A 118 -9.17 0.21 12.43
N ALA A 119 -9.23 0.05 11.10
CA ALA A 119 -8.62 -1.08 10.40
C ALA A 119 -7.09 -1.12 10.61
N LYS A 120 -6.42 0.04 10.52
CA LYS A 120 -4.98 0.15 10.80
C LYS A 120 -4.64 -0.18 12.25
N THR A 121 -5.50 0.20 13.19
CA THR A 121 -5.32 -0.08 14.62
C THR A 121 -5.42 -1.58 14.88
N LYS A 122 -6.51 -2.22 14.41
CA LYS A 122 -6.74 -3.66 14.56
C LYS A 122 -5.60 -4.50 13.99
N LEU A 123 -5.12 -4.17 12.79
CA LEU A 123 -4.02 -4.93 12.20
C LEU A 123 -2.72 -4.78 13.01
N ARG A 124 -2.43 -3.58 13.52
CA ARG A 124 -1.24 -3.37 14.36
C ARG A 124 -1.33 -4.05 15.71
N ASP A 125 -2.52 -4.14 16.28
CA ASP A 125 -2.72 -4.86 17.53
C ASP A 125 -2.51 -6.38 17.34
N ALA A 126 -2.91 -6.92 16.18
CA ALA A 126 -2.74 -8.33 15.85
C ALA A 126 -1.33 -8.71 15.38
N ALA A 127 -0.71 -7.90 14.51
CA ALA A 127 0.55 -8.21 13.81
C ALA A 127 1.73 -7.32 14.23
N GLY A 128 1.53 -6.44 15.21
CA GLY A 128 2.54 -5.52 15.72
C GLY A 128 2.61 -4.17 15.01
N ALA A 129 3.28 -3.21 15.64
CA ALA A 129 3.36 -1.81 15.21
C ALA A 129 3.90 -1.63 13.79
N ASN A 130 4.75 -2.55 13.35
CA ASN A 130 5.46 -2.54 12.07
C ASN A 130 4.82 -3.47 11.03
N SER A 131 3.54 -3.81 11.17
CA SER A 131 2.80 -4.59 10.17
C SER A 131 2.31 -3.77 8.97
N ILE A 132 2.38 -2.43 9.03
CA ILE A 132 1.93 -1.53 7.96
C ILE A 132 3.10 -0.67 7.50
N ARG A 133 3.29 -0.55 6.19
CA ARG A 133 4.26 0.32 5.51
C ARG A 133 3.51 1.24 4.57
N GLU A 134 3.79 2.54 4.63
CA GLU A 134 3.13 3.52 3.78
C GLU A 134 4.19 4.30 2.99
N ILE A 135 3.99 4.43 1.68
CA ILE A 135 4.88 5.16 0.78
C ILE A 135 4.07 6.28 0.14
N CYS A 136 4.35 7.50 0.57
CA CYS A 136 3.70 8.71 0.04
C CYS A 136 4.64 9.38 -0.96
N ILE A 137 4.19 9.50 -2.20
CA ILE A 137 4.98 10.07 -3.30
C ILE A 137 4.39 11.44 -3.66
N SER A 138 5.22 12.44 -3.94
CA SER A 138 4.72 13.74 -4.42
C SER A 138 5.76 14.48 -5.23
N GLU A 139 5.39 15.61 -5.85
CA GLU A 139 6.32 16.42 -6.66
C GLU A 139 7.51 16.92 -5.83
N THR A 140 7.26 17.26 -4.56
CA THR A 140 8.28 17.74 -3.62
C THR A 140 8.28 16.92 -2.33
N ALA A 141 9.44 16.85 -1.67
CA ALA A 141 9.56 16.19 -0.36
C ALA A 141 8.62 16.79 0.70
N THR A 142 8.39 18.11 0.64
CA THR A 142 7.44 18.81 1.53
C THR A 142 6.01 18.32 1.30
N GLN A 143 5.56 18.26 0.04
CA GLN A 143 4.21 17.76 -0.27
C GLN A 143 4.05 16.28 0.07
N ALA A 144 5.08 15.45 -0.15
CA ALA A 144 5.06 14.05 0.24
C ALA A 144 4.93 13.89 1.77
N THR A 145 5.60 14.75 2.53
CA THR A 145 5.47 14.81 3.99
C THR A 145 4.08 15.30 4.42
N THR A 146 3.51 16.29 3.73
CA THR A 146 2.13 16.73 3.97
C THR A 146 1.13 15.60 3.70
N LEU A 147 1.26 14.91 2.57
CA LEU A 147 0.43 13.75 2.22
C LEU A 147 0.51 12.66 3.29
N LEU A 148 1.73 12.37 3.76
CA LEU A 148 1.96 11.45 4.86
C LEU A 148 1.18 11.86 6.12
N HIS A 149 1.26 13.12 6.54
CA HIS A 149 0.55 13.62 7.72
C HIS A 149 -0.97 13.69 7.54
N SER A 150 -1.45 13.84 6.31
CA SER A 150 -2.89 13.81 5.98
C SER A 150 -3.46 12.39 5.92
N THR A 151 -2.61 11.37 5.75
CA THR A 151 -3.04 9.98 5.70
C THR A 151 -3.49 9.50 7.09
N PRO A 152 -4.75 9.04 7.27
CA PRO A 152 -5.29 8.73 8.59
C PRO A 152 -4.59 7.56 9.28
N GLY A 153 -4.40 7.66 10.60
CA GLY A 153 -3.90 6.55 11.42
C GLY A 153 -2.45 6.16 11.13
N LEU A 154 -1.67 7.07 10.56
CA LEU A 154 -0.28 6.83 10.17
C LEU A 154 0.68 6.79 11.36
N ARG A 155 1.73 5.97 11.26
CA ARG A 155 2.86 5.97 12.20
C ARG A 155 4.14 6.38 11.46
N PRO A 156 4.80 7.49 11.83
CA PRO A 156 5.97 8.01 11.12
C PRO A 156 7.12 7.00 11.01
N ALA A 157 7.32 6.16 12.03
CA ALA A 157 8.40 5.18 12.07
C ALA A 157 8.24 4.03 11.06
N SER A 158 7.05 3.85 10.48
CA SER A 158 6.74 2.77 9.55
C SER A 158 6.38 3.27 8.16
N SER A 159 6.78 4.49 7.81
CA SER A 159 6.39 5.11 6.54
C SER A 159 7.59 5.77 5.85
N SER A 160 7.49 5.92 4.54
CA SER A 160 8.49 6.55 3.69
C SER A 160 7.86 7.64 2.84
N THR A 161 8.65 8.65 2.49
CA THR A 161 8.27 9.68 1.53
C THR A 161 9.23 9.66 0.35
N ALA A 162 8.72 9.97 -0.83
CA ALA A 162 9.52 10.10 -2.04
C ALA A 162 9.08 11.30 -2.87
N THR A 163 10.04 11.91 -3.56
CA THR A 163 9.76 12.70 -4.76
C THR A 163 9.43 11.78 -5.94
N ARG A 164 8.86 12.33 -7.02
CA ARG A 164 8.50 11.56 -8.23
C ARG A 164 9.68 11.07 -9.05
N ASP A 165 10.91 11.36 -8.65
CA ASP A 165 12.08 10.83 -9.34
C ASP A 165 12.31 9.36 -8.97
N ARG A 166 12.73 8.57 -9.96
CA ARG A 166 12.99 7.14 -9.82
C ARG A 166 13.94 6.80 -8.68
N HIS A 167 14.95 7.64 -8.41
CA HIS A 167 15.92 7.37 -7.35
C HIS A 167 15.29 7.50 -5.96
N ALA A 168 14.45 8.52 -5.74
CA ALA A 168 13.71 8.70 -4.50
C ALA A 168 12.67 7.60 -4.28
N ILE A 169 11.92 7.22 -5.33
CA ILE A 169 10.96 6.10 -5.26
C ILE A 169 11.69 4.83 -4.81
N ARG A 170 12.77 4.46 -5.51
CA ARG A 170 13.59 3.29 -5.16
C ARG A 170 14.13 3.34 -3.73
N LYS A 171 14.61 4.51 -3.29
CA LYS A 171 15.09 4.70 -1.93
C LYS A 171 13.98 4.46 -0.91
N ALA A 172 12.78 4.98 -1.16
CA ALA A 172 11.63 4.80 -0.27
C ALA A 172 11.26 3.32 -0.10
N PHE A 173 11.17 2.56 -1.19
CA PHE A 173 10.88 1.12 -1.13
C PHE A 173 11.95 0.35 -0.36
N ARG A 174 13.23 0.66 -0.56
CA ARG A 174 14.34 0.01 0.17
C ARG A 174 14.29 0.26 1.68
N THR A 175 13.89 1.45 2.13
CA THR A 175 13.75 1.74 3.57
C THR A 175 12.64 0.94 4.25
N MET A 176 11.69 0.43 3.48
CA MET A 176 10.55 -0.34 3.99
C MET A 176 10.84 -1.86 4.03
N SER A 177 11.94 -2.28 3.39
CA SER A 177 12.31 -3.67 3.16
C SER A 177 13.20 -4.27 4.23
#